data_AF-A0A090DL05-F1
#
_entry.id   AF-A0A090DL05-F1
#
_cell.length_a   1.000
_cell.length_b   1.000
_cell.length_c   1.000
_cell.angle_alpha   90.00
_cell.angle_beta   90.00
_cell.angle_gamma   90.00
#
_symmetry.space_group_name_H-M   'P 1'
#
loop_
_entity.id
_entity.type
_entity.pdbx_description
1 polymer ?
#
loop_
_entity_poly.entity_id
_entity_poly.type
_entity_poly.pdbx_seq_one_letter_code
_entity_poly.pdbx_strand_id
1 'polypeptide(L)' 'MKKTSKSLKPSESGHVLGHRTFAAITAVEGISLDAVSRKRLADMKKRNLSPDDQRSEVIRAYLSAKSRG' A
#
# COMPACT_ATOMS: atom_id res chain seq x y z
N MET A 1 16.93 -13.77 -24.90
CA MET A 1 17.22 -12.81 -23.81
C MET A 1 16.39 -13.19 -22.58
N LYS A 2 17.01 -13.70 -21.51
CA LYS A 2 16.30 -14.10 -20.28
C LYS A 2 16.06 -12.85 -19.41
N LYS A 3 14.79 -12.54 -19.11
CA LYS A 3 14.41 -11.43 -18.23
C LYS A 3 14.82 -11.77 -16.79
N THR A 4 15.78 -11.05 -16.25
CA THR A 4 16.17 -11.16 -14.84
C THR A 4 15.11 -10.47 -13.99
N SER A 5 14.18 -11.23 -13.41
CA SER A 5 13.33 -10.74 -12.34
C SER A 5 14.20 -10.46 -11.13
N LYS A 6 14.54 -9.19 -10.92
CA LYS A 6 15.27 -8.73 -9.74
C LYS A 6 14.33 -8.87 -8.54
N SER A 7 14.36 -10.04 -7.91
CA SER A 7 13.65 -10.29 -6.67
C SER A 7 14.22 -9.37 -5.59
N LEU A 8 13.40 -8.49 -5.05
CA LEU A 8 13.71 -7.65 -3.90
C LEU A 8 13.82 -8.57 -2.68
N LYS A 9 15.02 -9.07 -2.40
CA LYS A 9 15.29 -9.79 -1.16
C LYS A 9 15.25 -8.76 -0.01
N PRO A 10 14.43 -8.94 1.03
CA PRO A 10 14.44 -8.06 2.18
C PRO A 10 15.71 -8.37 3.00
N SER A 11 16.79 -7.62 2.78
CA SER A 11 18.07 -7.85 3.48
C SER A 11 18.35 -6.85 4.61
N GLU A 12 17.38 -6.02 4.99
CA GLU A 12 17.55 -5.07 6.09
C GLU A 12 16.33 -5.08 7.01
N SER A 13 16.58 -4.83 8.29
CA SER A 13 15.55 -4.57 9.29
C SER A 13 14.64 -3.45 8.77
N GLY A 14 13.40 -3.79 8.43
CA GLY A 14 12.45 -2.83 7.85
C GLY A 14 12.31 -1.61 8.75
N HIS A 15 12.68 -0.43 8.25
CA HIS A 15 12.53 0.81 8.98
C HIS A 15 11.07 1.25 8.91
N VAL A 16 10.38 1.29 10.05
CA VAL A 16 9.00 1.79 10.12
C VAL A 16 9.05 3.31 10.07
N LEU A 17 8.69 3.88 8.93
CA LEU A 17 8.53 5.32 8.79
C LEU A 17 7.32 5.76 9.63
N GLY A 18 7.56 6.63 10.61
CA GLY A 18 6.48 7.25 11.37
C GLY A 18 5.55 8.09 10.46
N HIS A 19 4.32 8.33 10.91
CA HIS A 19 3.27 9.00 10.13
C HIS A 19 3.72 10.35 9.53
N ARG A 20 4.52 11.13 10.29
CA ARG A 20 5.08 12.42 9.80
C ARG A 20 6.05 12.23 8.64
N THR A 21 6.97 11.27 8.73
CA THR A 21 7.97 11.01 7.69
C THR A 21 7.32 10.43 6.44
N PHE A 22 6.38 9.50 6.60
CA PHE A 22 5.61 8.97 5.49
C PHE A 22 4.86 10.08 4.75
N ALA A 23 4.14 10.94 5.47
CA ALA A 23 3.40 12.07 4.89
C ALA A 23 4.31 13.08 4.18
N ALA A 24 5.50 13.36 4.72
CA ALA A 24 6.48 14.24 4.09
C ALA A 24 6.96 13.65 2.75
N ILE A 25 7.27 12.36 2.69
CA ILE A 25 7.69 11.68 1.47
C ILE A 25 6.55 11.67 0.44
N THR A 26 5.33 11.28 0.84
CA THR A 26 4.18 11.25 -0.08
C THR A 26 3.86 12.63 -0.66
N ALA A 27 4.01 13.70 0.15
CA ALA A 27 3.81 15.07 -0.31
C ALA A 27 4.88 15.53 -1.32
N VAL A 28 6.15 15.17 -1.09
CA VAL A 28 7.25 15.48 -2.01
C VAL A 28 7.12 14.71 -3.32
N GLU A 29 6.72 13.44 -3.25
CA GLU A 29 6.56 12.57 -4.44
C GLU A 29 5.22 12.79 -5.18
N GLY A 30 4.34 13.64 -4.66
CA GLY A 30 3.02 13.91 -5.24
C GLY A 30 2.07 12.71 -5.22
N ILE A 31 2.36 11.71 -4.40
CA ILE A 31 1.58 10.47 -4.31
C ILE A 31 0.32 10.75 -3.49
N SER A 32 -0.83 10.60 -4.13
CA SER A 32 -2.15 10.75 -3.52
C SER A 32 -2.99 9.50 -3.74
N LEU A 33 -3.87 9.19 -2.78
CA LEU A 33 -4.86 8.14 -2.95
C LEU A 33 -5.95 8.59 -3.93
N ASP A 34 -6.29 7.72 -4.88
CA ASP A 34 -7.44 7.93 -5.75
C ASP A 34 -8.77 7.89 -4.96
N ALA A 35 -9.87 8.29 -5.61
CA ALA A 35 -11.19 8.34 -4.95
C ALA A 35 -11.63 6.96 -4.40
N VAL A 36 -11.34 5.88 -5.14
CA VAL A 36 -11.73 4.52 -4.77
C VAL A 36 -10.96 4.05 -3.53
N SER A 37 -9.65 4.30 -3.48
CA SER A 37 -8.79 3.93 -2.36
C SER A 37 -9.09 4.76 -1.12
N ARG A 38 -9.43 6.05 -1.28
CA ARG A 38 -9.90 6.90 -0.17
C ARG A 38 -11.19 6.36 0.45
N LYS A 39 -12.18 5.98 -0.39
CA LYS A 39 -13.43 5.37 0.08
C LYS A 39 -13.16 4.06 0.83
N ARG A 40 -12.33 3.19 0.27
CA ARG A 40 -11.93 1.93 0.93
C ARG A 40 -11.28 2.17 2.29
N LEU A 41 -10.38 3.15 2.39
CA LEU A 41 -9.73 3.51 3.65
C LEU A 41 -10.75 3.97 4.70
N ALA A 42 -11.73 4.80 4.31
CA ALA A 42 -12.80 5.21 5.19
C ALA A 42 -13.67 4.02 5.65
N ASP A 43 -14.00 3.09 4.74
CA ASP A 43 -14.78 1.89 5.06
C ASP A 43 -14.03 0.93 5.99
N MET A 44 -12.70 0.78 5.83
CA MET A 44 -11.87 -0.02 6.74
C MET A 44 -11.80 0.59 8.14
N LYS A 45 -11.66 1.92 8.24
CA LYS A 45 -11.71 2.64 9.52
C LYS A 45 -13.06 2.49 10.20
N LYS A 46 -14.16 2.61 9.46
CA LYS A 46 -15.52 2.42 9.98
C LYS A 46 -15.75 1.00 10.53
N ARG A 47 -15.12 0.00 9.91
CA ARG A 47 -15.18 -1.41 10.33
C ARG A 47 -14.22 -1.75 11.49
N ASN A 48 -13.39 -0.80 11.95
CA ASN A 48 -12.36 -1.04 12.97
C ASN A 48 -11.49 -2.27 12.69
N LEU A 49 -11.10 -2.46 11.43
CA LEU A 49 -10.26 -3.59 11.04
C LEU A 49 -8.90 -3.53 11.74
N SER A 50 -8.37 -4.69 12.13
CA SER A 50 -6.99 -4.79 12.63
C SER A 50 -5.98 -4.36 11.55
N PRO A 51 -4.76 -3.95 11.91
CA PRO A 51 -3.74 -3.62 10.92
C PRO A 51 -3.46 -4.76 9.92
N ASP A 52 -3.53 -6.01 10.37
CA ASP A 52 -3.36 -7.19 9.51
C ASP A 52 -4.51 -7.35 8.50
N ASP A 53 -5.74 -7.13 8.95
CA ASP A 53 -6.92 -7.18 8.09
C ASP A 53 -6.92 -6.03 7.08
N GLN A 54 -6.52 -4.82 7.51
CA GLN A 54 -6.36 -3.68 6.62
C GLN A 54 -5.33 -3.97 5.52
N ARG A 55 -4.18 -4.55 5.88
CA ARG A 55 -3.15 -4.94 4.90
C ARG A 55 -3.71 -5.96 3.90
N SER A 56 -4.39 -6.99 4.39
CA SER A 56 -4.98 -8.04 3.56
C SER A 56 -6.02 -7.47 2.59
N GLU A 57 -6.88 -6.57 3.05
CA GLU A 57 -7.89 -5.91 2.22
C GLU A 57 -7.25 -5.05 1.10
N VAL A 58 -6.21 -4.28 1.43
CA VAL A 58 -5.47 -3.45 0.46
C VAL A 58 -4.81 -4.32 -0.61
N ILE A 59 -4.17 -5.43 -0.22
CA ILE A 59 -3.53 -6.36 -1.16
C ILE A 59 -4.58 -7.00 -2.08
N ARG A 60 -5.70 -7.49 -1.54
CA ARG A 60 -6.80 -8.07 -2.34
C ARG A 60 -7.37 -7.05 -3.32
N ALA A 61 -7.53 -5.80 -2.89
CA ALA A 61 -8.00 -4.73 -3.76
C ALA A 61 -7.03 -4.43 -4.91
N TYR A 62 -5.72 -4.39 -4.65
CA TYR A 62 -4.72 -4.20 -5.68
C TYR A 62 -4.71 -5.34 -6.70
N LEU A 63 -4.75 -6.59 -6.23
CA LEU A 63 -4.79 -7.77 -7.09
C LEU A 63 -6.03 -7.80 -7.98
N SER A 64 -7.20 -7.46 -7.43
CA SER A 64 -8.45 -7.40 -8.22
C SER A 64 -8.51 -6.24 -9.21
N ALA A 65 -7.87 -5.10 -8.91
CA ALA A 65 -7.73 -4.01 -9.87
C ALA A 65 -6.79 -4.41 -11.02
N LYS A 66 -5.66 -5.07 -10.70
CA LYS A 66 -4.68 -5.55 -11.69
C LYS A 66 -5.26 -6.60 -12.63
N SER A 67 -6.14 -7.47 -12.16
CA SER A 67 -6.75 -8.51 -12.99
C SER A 67 -7.81 -7.98 -13.97
N ARG A 68 -8.24 -6.71 -13.84
CA ARG A 68 -9.26 -6.08 -14.69
C ARG A 68 -8.68 -5.17 -15.79
N GLY A 69 -7.37 -4.94 -15.79
CA GLY A 69 -6.66 -4.15 -16.81
C GLY A 69 -5.70 -4.99 -17.62
#